data_AF-A0A1E7XG80-F1
#
_entry.id   AF-A0A1E7XG80-F1
#
_cell.length_a   1.000
_cell.length_b   1.000
_cell.length_c   1.000
_cell.angle_alpha   90.00
_cell.angle_beta   90.00
_cell.angle_gamma   90.00
#
_symmetry.space_group_name_H-M   'P 1'
#
loop_
_entity.id
_entity.type
_entity.pdbx_description
1 polymer ?
#
loop_
_entity_poly.entity_id
_entity_poly.type
_entity_poly.pdbx_seq_one_letter_code
_entity_poly.pdbx_strand_id
1 'polypeptide(L)'
;MELTIKELADELSVSKTAIRKHMDDKFRDTYTIKKGNKILIKDEGVEVLKGQFKSQEDHVAKEEQKQTANQLSVKGSDKQTALLAEQLEDQRKQIDAKDKQIAELHQLLDQSQRLQLDVQNKLKQLESKGTSSIKQTIPESVNEEENTEDKIPDSYQPSNARFQEAGKKKHWWQFGR
;
A
#
# COMPACT_ATOMS: atom_id res chain seq x y z
N MET A 1 17.24 -42.55 -13.57
CA MET A 1 17.93 -41.30 -13.19
C MET A 1 17.96 -41.26 -11.67
N GLU A 2 18.78 -40.40 -11.07
CA GLU A 2 18.87 -40.27 -9.62
C GLU A 2 18.74 -38.78 -9.30
N LEU A 3 17.67 -38.41 -8.61
CA LEU A 3 17.41 -37.01 -8.24
C LEU A 3 17.75 -36.78 -6.78
N THR A 4 18.33 -35.62 -6.48
CA THR A 4 18.50 -35.20 -5.09
C THR A 4 17.18 -34.69 -4.51
N ILE A 5 17.03 -34.75 -3.18
CA ILE A 5 15.89 -34.13 -2.48
C ILE A 5 15.72 -32.66 -2.87
N LYS A 6 16.81 -31.95 -3.20
CA LYS A 6 16.74 -30.55 -3.62
C LYS A 6 16.11 -30.41 -5.02
N GLU A 7 16.59 -31.15 -6.00
CA GLU A 7 16.04 -31.10 -7.36
C GLU A 7 14.58 -31.55 -7.39
N LEU A 8 14.24 -32.58 -6.61
CA LEU A 8 12.87 -33.03 -6.48
C LEU A 8 11.95 -31.99 -5.81
N ALA A 9 12.47 -31.23 -4.84
CA ALA A 9 11.75 -30.12 -4.21
C ALA A 9 11.46 -29.01 -5.21
N ASP A 10 12.46 -28.66 -6.00
CA ASP A 10 12.38 -27.60 -6.99
C ASP A 10 11.43 -28.01 -8.15
N GLU A 11 11.42 -29.29 -8.58
CA GLU A 11 10.46 -29.82 -9.58
C GLU A 11 9.01 -29.80 -9.09
N LEU A 12 8.78 -30.19 -7.84
CA LEU A 12 7.44 -30.32 -7.26
C LEU A 12 6.94 -29.01 -6.63
N SER A 13 7.75 -27.94 -6.64
CA SER A 13 7.44 -26.67 -5.95
C SER A 13 7.08 -26.84 -4.46
N VAL A 14 7.66 -27.86 -3.82
CA VAL A 14 7.45 -28.19 -2.39
C VAL A 14 8.72 -27.97 -1.60
N SER A 15 8.61 -27.77 -0.28
CA SER A 15 9.80 -27.62 0.55
C SER A 15 10.58 -28.94 0.71
N LYS A 16 11.91 -28.86 0.88
CA LYS A 16 12.75 -30.03 1.22
C LYS A 16 12.25 -30.78 2.46
N THR A 17 11.65 -30.04 3.40
CA THR A 17 11.06 -30.59 4.63
C THR A 17 9.79 -31.37 4.32
N ALA A 18 8.95 -30.87 3.40
CA ALA A 18 7.74 -31.59 2.97
C ALA A 18 8.10 -32.94 2.34
N ILE A 19 9.07 -32.99 1.42
CA ILE A 19 9.55 -34.27 0.86
C ILE A 19 10.03 -35.20 1.97
N ARG A 20 10.83 -34.71 2.93
CA ARG A 20 11.29 -35.54 4.06
C ARG A 20 10.16 -36.08 4.93
N LYS A 21 9.03 -35.37 5.03
CA LYS A 21 7.84 -35.80 5.78
C LYS A 21 7.11 -36.95 5.08
N HIS A 22 7.10 -36.96 3.75
CA HIS A 22 6.49 -38.04 2.94
C HIS A 22 7.41 -39.25 2.73
N MET A 23 8.68 -39.12 3.08
CA MET A 23 9.60 -40.25 3.12
C MET A 23 9.43 -40.99 4.45
N ASP A 24 8.68 -42.10 4.44
CA ASP A 24 8.62 -43.04 5.57
C ASP A 24 9.91 -43.87 5.68
N ASP A 25 10.13 -44.53 6.81
CA ASP A 25 11.33 -45.37 7.01
C ASP A 25 11.39 -46.53 6.00
N LYS A 26 10.25 -47.13 5.67
CA LYS A 26 10.14 -48.14 4.59
C LYS A 26 10.49 -47.55 3.21
N PHE A 27 10.10 -46.30 2.96
CA PHE A 27 10.40 -45.61 1.72
C PHE A 27 11.90 -45.29 1.61
N ARG A 28 12.52 -44.88 2.74
CA ARG A 28 13.95 -44.65 2.84
C ARG A 28 14.75 -45.91 2.52
N ASP A 29 14.35 -47.04 3.05
CA ASP A 29 15.07 -48.30 2.84
C ASP A 29 14.95 -48.82 1.40
N THR A 30 13.84 -48.53 0.72
CA THR A 30 13.55 -49.08 -0.61
C THR A 30 14.05 -48.19 -1.75
N TYR A 31 13.84 -46.87 -1.63
CA TYR A 31 13.99 -45.92 -2.74
C TYR A 31 15.11 -44.89 -2.55
N THR A 32 15.82 -44.90 -1.42
CA THR A 32 16.90 -43.94 -1.17
C THR A 32 18.27 -44.59 -1.16
N ILE A 33 19.22 -43.89 -1.77
CA ILE A 33 20.63 -44.27 -1.78
C ILE A 33 21.39 -43.13 -1.09
N LYS A 34 22.13 -43.47 -0.04
CA LYS A 34 23.02 -42.52 0.63
C LYS A 34 24.34 -42.48 -0.12
N LYS A 35 24.65 -41.34 -0.74
CA LYS A 35 25.94 -41.09 -1.41
C LYS A 35 26.67 -39.96 -0.67
N GLY A 36 27.43 -40.34 0.36
CA GLY A 36 28.09 -39.41 1.28
C GLY A 36 27.07 -38.56 2.04
N ASN A 37 27.21 -37.22 1.95
CA ASN A 37 26.32 -36.26 2.63
C ASN A 37 25.00 -36.00 1.88
N LYS A 38 24.77 -36.64 0.72
CA LYS A 38 23.57 -36.46 -0.11
C LYS A 38 22.73 -37.73 -0.13
N ILE A 39 21.41 -37.52 -0.11
CA ILE A 39 20.42 -38.58 -0.30
C ILE A 39 19.91 -38.47 -1.74
N LEU A 40 20.08 -39.54 -2.49
CA LEU A 40 19.59 -39.70 -3.86
C LEU A 40 18.34 -40.57 -3.82
N ILE A 41 17.35 -40.19 -4.62
CA ILE A 41 16.08 -40.89 -4.74
C ILE A 41 16.04 -41.53 -6.13
N LYS A 42 15.72 -42.83 -6.19
CA LYS A 42 15.49 -43.56 -7.44
C LYS A 42 14.22 -43.09 -8.13
N ASP A 43 14.13 -43.22 -9.45
CA ASP A 43 12.95 -42.83 -10.23
C ASP A 43 11.64 -43.39 -9.67
N GLU A 44 11.61 -44.66 -9.25
CA GLU A 44 10.43 -45.29 -8.65
C GLU A 44 9.95 -44.54 -7.39
N GLY A 45 10.87 -44.04 -6.57
CA GLY A 45 10.53 -43.24 -5.40
C GLY A 45 10.03 -41.84 -5.76
N VAL A 46 10.53 -41.28 -6.86
CA VAL A 46 10.08 -39.98 -7.39
C VAL A 46 8.63 -40.06 -7.86
N GLU A 47 8.23 -41.14 -8.54
CA GLU A 47 6.85 -41.34 -8.98
C GLU A 47 5.88 -41.51 -7.80
N VAL A 48 6.28 -42.26 -6.78
CA VAL A 48 5.49 -42.43 -5.55
C VAL A 48 5.28 -41.08 -4.86
N LEU A 49 6.34 -40.27 -4.72
CA LEU A 49 6.24 -38.94 -4.13
C LEU A 49 5.35 -38.02 -4.99
N LYS A 50 5.54 -38.01 -6.32
CA LYS A 50 4.69 -37.25 -7.25
C LYS A 50 3.20 -37.62 -7.11
N GLY A 51 2.89 -38.90 -6.93
CA GLY A 51 1.52 -39.37 -6.68
C GLY A 51 0.95 -38.87 -5.35
N GLN A 52 1.73 -38.97 -4.27
CA GLN A 52 1.30 -38.52 -2.93
C GLN A 52 1.01 -37.02 -2.88
N PHE A 53 1.85 -36.18 -3.51
CA PHE A 53 1.61 -34.73 -3.55
C PHE A 53 0.38 -34.36 -4.38
N LYS A 54 0.16 -35.02 -5.54
CA LYS A 54 -1.05 -34.82 -6.35
C LYS A 54 -2.33 -35.21 -5.61
N SER A 55 -2.34 -36.38 -4.97
CA SER A 55 -3.48 -36.81 -4.16
C SER A 55 -3.73 -35.88 -2.98
N GLN A 56 -2.67 -35.32 -2.38
CA GLN A 56 -2.82 -34.35 -1.30
C GLN A 56 -3.42 -33.02 -1.79
N GLU A 57 -3.05 -32.51 -2.97
CA GLU A 57 -3.71 -31.32 -3.53
C GLU A 57 -5.21 -31.56 -3.74
N ASP A 58 -5.59 -32.72 -4.28
CA ASP A 58 -7.00 -33.11 -4.46
C ASP A 58 -7.73 -33.26 -3.12
N HIS A 59 -7.05 -33.79 -2.09
CA HIS A 59 -7.59 -33.95 -0.75
C HIS A 59 -7.69 -32.62 0.01
N VAL A 60 -6.72 -31.70 -0.11
CA VAL A 60 -6.79 -30.36 0.47
C VAL A 60 -7.91 -29.57 -0.19
N ALA A 61 -8.09 -29.65 -1.52
CA ALA A 61 -9.24 -29.04 -2.18
C ALA A 61 -10.59 -29.60 -1.69
N LYS A 62 -10.66 -30.92 -1.43
CA LYS A 62 -11.87 -31.57 -0.88
C LYS A 62 -12.07 -31.36 0.62
N GLU A 63 -11.01 -31.21 1.39
CA GLU A 63 -11.05 -30.95 2.83
C GLU A 63 -11.30 -29.47 3.10
N GLU A 64 -10.81 -28.53 2.30
CA GLU A 64 -11.25 -27.13 2.34
C GLU A 64 -12.75 -27.01 1.98
N GLN A 65 -13.26 -27.87 1.09
CA GLN A 65 -14.69 -27.96 0.79
C GLN A 65 -15.52 -28.74 1.82
N LYS A 66 -14.94 -29.68 2.58
CA LYS A 66 -15.66 -30.45 3.63
C LYS A 66 -15.54 -29.86 5.03
N GLN A 67 -14.44 -29.18 5.35
CA GLN A 67 -14.24 -28.44 6.59
C GLN A 67 -15.02 -27.11 6.58
N THR A 68 -15.43 -26.61 5.41
CA THR A 68 -16.45 -25.55 5.29
C THR A 68 -17.89 -26.07 5.31
N ALA A 69 -18.13 -27.38 5.15
CA ALA A 69 -19.49 -27.94 5.06
C ALA A 69 -20.02 -28.58 6.36
N ASN A 70 -19.17 -29.08 7.26
CA ASN A 70 -19.63 -29.89 8.40
C ASN A 70 -19.40 -29.29 9.79
N GLN A 71 -18.99 -28.03 9.88
CA GLN A 71 -18.89 -27.35 11.17
C GLN A 71 -19.25 -25.89 10.99
N LEU A 72 -20.55 -25.60 10.89
CA LEU A 72 -21.20 -24.36 11.35
C LEU A 72 -22.68 -24.42 10.99
N SER A 73 -23.49 -24.88 11.95
CA SER A 73 -24.76 -24.27 12.30
C SER A 73 -25.34 -23.28 11.26
N VAL A 74 -26.31 -23.75 10.48
CA VAL A 74 -27.20 -22.97 9.60
C VAL A 74 -27.96 -21.85 10.35
N LYS A 75 -27.79 -21.70 11.67
CA LYS A 75 -28.44 -20.64 12.48
C LYS A 75 -27.51 -19.47 12.86
N GLY A 76 -26.20 -19.60 12.62
CA GLY A 76 -25.21 -18.54 12.86
C GLY A 76 -24.92 -17.66 11.63
N SER A 77 -25.01 -18.25 10.43
CA SER A 77 -24.75 -17.56 9.16
C SER A 77 -25.75 -16.43 8.90
N ASP A 78 -27.05 -16.66 9.10
CA ASP A 78 -28.09 -15.64 8.85
C ASP A 78 -27.95 -14.39 9.73
N LYS A 79 -27.46 -14.55 10.97
CA LYS A 79 -27.21 -13.42 11.86
C LYS A 79 -25.94 -12.66 11.48
N GLN A 80 -24.90 -13.37 11.05
CA GLN A 80 -23.67 -12.74 10.59
C GLN A 80 -23.90 -12.00 9.27
N THR A 81 -24.68 -12.56 8.34
CA THR A 81 -25.06 -11.88 7.09
C THR A 81 -25.96 -10.68 7.35
N ALA A 82 -26.89 -10.76 8.31
CA ALA A 82 -27.72 -9.62 8.71
C ALA A 82 -26.88 -8.48 9.34
N LEU A 83 -25.96 -8.80 10.25
CA LEU A 83 -25.06 -7.79 10.85
C LEU A 83 -24.12 -7.15 9.81
N LEU A 84 -23.61 -7.94 8.86
CA LEU A 84 -22.81 -7.44 7.76
C LEU A 84 -23.63 -6.52 6.84
N ALA A 85 -24.89 -6.87 6.56
CA ALA A 85 -25.79 -6.03 5.77
C ALA A 85 -26.08 -4.69 6.46
N GLU A 86 -26.35 -4.71 7.77
CA GLU A 86 -26.54 -3.50 8.58
C GLU A 86 -25.29 -2.60 8.55
N GLN A 87 -24.10 -3.20 8.71
CA GLN A 87 -22.84 -2.47 8.63
C GLN A 87 -22.63 -1.83 7.25
N LEU A 88 -22.99 -2.52 6.17
CA LEU A 88 -22.90 -1.97 4.81
C LEU A 88 -23.86 -0.80 4.61
N GLU A 89 -25.07 -0.87 5.16
CA GLU A 89 -26.02 0.24 5.11
C GLU A 89 -25.52 1.47 5.87
N ASP A 90 -24.96 1.29 7.06
CA ASP A 90 -24.42 2.40 7.85
C ASP A 90 -23.18 3.02 7.20
N GLN A 91 -22.30 2.20 6.62
CA GLN A 91 -21.18 2.70 5.83
C GLN A 91 -21.67 3.49 4.61
N ARG A 92 -22.71 3.02 3.92
CA ARG A 92 -23.29 3.72 2.78
C ARG A 92 -23.90 5.07 3.18
N LYS A 93 -24.66 5.13 4.27
CA LYS A 93 -25.18 6.39 4.82
C LYS A 93 -24.06 7.37 5.18
N GLN A 94 -22.95 6.86 5.74
CA GLN A 94 -21.80 7.69 6.08
C GLN A 94 -21.11 8.24 4.83
N ILE A 95 -20.99 7.44 3.77
CA ILE A 95 -20.46 7.88 2.47
C ILE A 95 -21.38 8.98 1.90
N ASP A 96 -22.69 8.74 1.85
CA ASP A 96 -23.65 9.73 1.33
C ASP A 96 -23.60 11.07 2.12
N ALA A 97 -23.41 11.01 3.43
CA ALA A 97 -23.26 12.20 4.27
C ALA A 97 -21.93 12.95 3.97
N LYS A 98 -20.82 12.22 3.81
CA LYS A 98 -19.54 12.82 3.44
C LYS A 98 -19.57 13.42 2.03
N ASP A 99 -20.23 12.75 1.09
CA ASP A 99 -20.37 13.25 -0.29
C ASP A 99 -21.17 14.55 -0.34
N LYS A 100 -22.22 14.68 0.49
CA LYS A 100 -22.95 15.96 0.65
C LYS A 100 -22.06 17.07 1.20
N GLN A 101 -21.28 16.79 2.24
CA GLN A 101 -20.32 17.76 2.79
C GLN A 101 -19.27 18.18 1.75
N ILE A 102 -18.77 17.23 0.97
CA ILE A 102 -17.82 17.50 -0.12
C ILE A 102 -18.48 18.41 -1.18
N ALA A 103 -19.74 18.15 -1.56
CA ALA A 103 -20.47 18.99 -2.49
C ALA A 103 -20.65 20.43 -1.98
N GLU A 104 -21.03 20.60 -0.71
CA GLU A 104 -21.16 21.92 -0.07
C GLU A 104 -19.83 22.67 -0.03
N LEU A 105 -18.73 22.00 0.34
CA LEU A 105 -17.39 22.58 0.34
C LEU A 105 -16.94 22.98 -1.07
N HIS A 106 -17.22 22.16 -2.08
CA HIS A 106 -16.95 22.50 -3.48
C HIS A 106 -17.74 23.74 -3.93
N GLN A 107 -19.02 23.85 -3.56
CA GLN A 107 -19.83 25.02 -3.87
C GLN A 107 -19.31 26.29 -3.19
N LEU A 108 -18.90 26.20 -1.93
CA LEU A 108 -18.32 27.32 -1.18
C LEU A 108 -16.98 27.75 -1.78
N LEU A 109 -16.14 26.79 -2.16
CA LEU A 109 -14.88 27.05 -2.84
C LEU A 109 -15.12 27.78 -4.16
N ASP A 110 -16.04 27.31 -5.00
CA ASP A 110 -16.36 27.92 -6.29
C ASP A 110 -16.89 29.35 -6.12
N GLN A 111 -17.74 29.59 -5.11
CA GLN A 111 -18.19 30.93 -4.74
C GLN A 111 -17.03 31.84 -4.33
N SER A 112 -16.10 31.34 -3.50
CA SER A 112 -14.94 32.13 -3.06
C SER A 112 -14.02 32.51 -4.22
N GLN A 113 -13.80 31.58 -5.17
CA GLN A 113 -12.98 31.84 -6.36
C GLN A 113 -13.64 32.88 -7.26
N ARG A 114 -14.96 32.79 -7.50
CA ARG A 114 -15.70 33.80 -8.27
C ARG A 114 -15.62 35.18 -7.62
N LEU A 115 -15.79 35.26 -6.30
CA LEU A 115 -15.69 36.53 -5.57
C LEU A 115 -14.27 37.12 -5.65
N GLN A 116 -13.23 36.30 -5.51
CA GLN A 116 -11.85 36.76 -5.68
C GLN A 116 -11.60 37.30 -7.09
N LEU A 117 -12.11 36.64 -8.13
CA LEU A 117 -12.02 37.13 -9.51
C LEU A 117 -12.77 38.45 -9.71
N ASP A 118 -13.98 38.59 -9.16
CA ASP A 118 -14.73 39.86 -9.22
C ASP A 118 -13.97 41.00 -8.53
N VAL A 119 -13.42 40.76 -7.34
CA VAL A 119 -12.60 41.74 -6.62
C VAL A 119 -11.36 42.11 -7.44
N GLN A 120 -10.62 41.14 -7.99
CA GLN A 120 -9.46 41.42 -8.84
C GLN A 120 -9.84 42.22 -10.09
N ASN A 121 -10.96 41.89 -10.73
CA ASN A 121 -11.44 42.62 -11.91
C ASN A 121 -11.83 44.07 -11.56
N LYS A 122 -12.49 44.29 -10.42
CA LYS A 122 -12.83 45.63 -9.95
C LYS A 122 -11.59 46.45 -9.59
N LEU A 123 -10.59 45.84 -8.94
CA LEU A 123 -9.30 46.50 -8.66
C LEU A 123 -8.62 46.92 -9.97
N LYS A 124 -8.50 46.02 -10.95
CA LYS A 124 -7.95 46.35 -12.29
C LYS A 124 -8.72 47.47 -12.99
N GLN A 125 -10.05 47.48 -12.90
CA GLN A 125 -10.86 48.56 -13.46
C GLN A 125 -10.64 49.90 -12.74
N LEU A 126 -10.43 49.89 -11.43
CA LEU A 126 -10.12 51.10 -10.67
C LEU A 126 -8.71 51.60 -10.95
N GLU A 127 -7.72 50.71 -11.03
CA GLU A 127 -6.34 51.04 -11.43
C GLU A 127 -6.29 51.63 -12.84
N SER A 128 -6.99 51.03 -13.80
CA SER A 128 -7.08 51.56 -15.18
C SER A 128 -7.83 52.90 -15.27
N LYS A 129 -8.85 53.13 -14.44
CA LYS A 129 -9.55 54.43 -14.35
C LYS A 129 -8.71 55.49 -13.63
N GLY A 130 -8.00 55.13 -12.56
CA GLY A 130 -7.05 55.98 -11.86
C GLY A 130 -5.90 56.42 -12.75
N THR A 131 -5.32 55.48 -13.51
CA THR A 131 -4.25 55.80 -14.49
C THR A 131 -4.76 56.56 -15.72
N SER A 132 -6.01 56.37 -16.16
CA SER A 132 -6.59 57.19 -17.24
C SER A 132 -6.84 58.64 -16.81
N SER A 133 -7.14 58.90 -15.53
CA SER A 133 -7.32 60.25 -15.00
C SER A 133 -5.99 60.98 -14.72
N ILE A 134 -4.86 60.28 -14.70
CA ILE A 134 -3.50 60.81 -14.43
C ILE A 134 -2.72 61.10 -15.74
N LYS A 135 -3.27 60.76 -16.92
CA LYS A 135 -2.60 61.00 -18.22
C LYS A 135 -2.73 62.42 -18.78
N GLN A 136 -3.26 63.37 -18.02
CA GLN A 136 -3.18 64.80 -18.36
C GLN A 136 -2.36 65.54 -17.31
N THR A 137 -1.05 65.28 -17.23
CA THR A 137 0.00 66.30 -17.04
C THR A 137 1.40 65.65 -17.00
N ILE A 138 2.21 66.00 -18.01
CA ILE A 138 3.67 66.27 -17.97
C ILE A 138 4.63 65.08 -18.17
N PRO A 139 5.74 65.26 -18.94
CA PRO A 139 6.36 64.23 -19.77
C PRO A 139 7.62 63.59 -19.18
N GLU A 140 7.91 62.41 -19.72
CA GLU A 140 9.20 61.83 -20.10
C GLU A 140 10.48 62.30 -19.39
N SER A 141 11.02 61.43 -18.53
CA SER A 141 12.45 61.29 -18.34
C SER A 141 12.82 59.81 -18.24
N VAL A 142 13.51 59.34 -19.28
CA VAL A 142 14.25 58.09 -19.34
C VAL A 142 15.40 58.19 -18.33
N ASN A 143 15.54 57.21 -17.42
CA ASN A 143 16.85 56.60 -17.17
C ASN A 143 16.79 55.35 -16.29
N GLU A 144 17.35 54.29 -16.89
CA GLU A 144 18.27 53.31 -16.32
C GLU A 144 17.76 52.26 -15.31
N GLU A 145 17.92 51.02 -15.76
CA GLU A 145 17.90 49.77 -15.03
C GLU A 145 18.86 49.82 -13.83
N GLU A 146 18.39 49.53 -12.63
CA GLU A 146 19.22 48.85 -11.62
C GLU A 146 18.42 47.75 -10.92
N ASN A 147 18.88 46.53 -11.21
CA ASN A 147 18.61 45.29 -10.51
C ASN A 147 18.97 45.44 -9.03
N THR A 148 17.99 45.39 -8.14
CA THR A 148 18.24 45.17 -6.71
C THR A 148 17.46 43.94 -6.25
N GLU A 149 18.22 42.91 -5.92
CA GLU A 149 17.77 41.66 -5.32
C GLU A 149 17.04 41.92 -4.01
N ASP A 150 15.73 41.66 -3.98
CA ASP A 150 14.94 41.75 -2.76
C ASP A 150 15.30 40.60 -1.80
N LYS A 151 16.11 40.97 -0.81
CA LYS A 151 16.45 40.19 0.37
C LYS A 151 15.17 39.79 1.11
N ILE A 152 14.98 38.49 1.29
CA ILE A 152 13.95 37.93 2.16
C ILE A 152 14.21 38.42 3.60
N PRO A 153 13.23 39.02 4.31
CA PRO A 153 13.41 39.44 5.68
C PRO A 153 13.50 38.21 6.61
N ASP A 154 14.59 38.13 7.37
CA ASP A 154 14.94 37.10 8.35
C ASP A 154 14.05 37.16 9.61
N SER A 155 12.73 36.98 9.45
CA SER A 155 11.78 37.00 10.58
C SER A 155 10.80 35.82 10.57
N TYR A 156 11.28 34.63 10.23
CA TYR A 156 10.55 33.39 10.49
C TYR A 156 11.47 32.36 11.16
N GLN A 157 11.61 32.47 12.48
CA GLN A 157 12.05 31.36 13.32
C GLN A 157 10.84 30.74 14.02
N PRO A 158 10.43 29.49 13.69
CA PRO A 158 9.43 28.80 14.48
C PRO A 158 10.00 28.52 15.88
N SER A 159 9.41 29.14 16.89
CA SER A 159 9.87 29.19 18.29
C SER A 159 9.80 27.88 19.08
N ASN A 160 9.73 26.71 18.41
CA ASN A 160 9.60 25.41 19.08
C ASN A 160 10.63 24.35 18.64
N ALA A 161 11.78 24.73 18.09
CA ALA A 161 12.91 23.83 17.92
C ALA A 161 13.96 24.07 19.02
N ARG A 162 13.77 23.43 20.18
CA ARG A 162 14.81 23.36 21.22
C ARG A 162 15.96 22.48 20.70
N PHE A 163 16.87 23.07 19.93
CA PHE A 163 18.13 22.44 19.54
C PHE A 163 19.06 22.42 20.75
N GLN A 164 19.03 21.34 21.52
CA GLN A 164 20.13 21.04 22.43
C GLN A 164 21.22 20.37 21.61
N GLU A 165 22.32 21.09 21.41
CA GLU A 165 23.60 20.49 21.03
C GLU A 165 23.99 19.48 22.10
N ALA A 166 23.70 18.21 21.86
CA ALA A 166 24.27 17.11 22.62
C ALA A 166 24.63 16.02 21.62
N GLY A 167 25.91 15.98 21.28
CA GLY A 167 26.48 14.95 20.43
C GLY A 167 26.10 13.56 20.91
N LYS A 168 25.42 12.81 20.03
CA LYS A 168 25.42 11.34 19.91
C LYS A 168 24.42 10.97 18.81
N LYS A 169 24.92 10.53 17.65
CA LYS A 169 24.10 9.95 16.57
C LYS A 169 23.45 8.67 17.11
N LYS A 170 22.13 8.72 17.38
CA LYS A 170 21.36 7.52 17.74
C LYS A 170 20.95 6.82 16.45
N HIS A 171 21.54 5.65 16.19
CA HIS A 171 21.18 4.78 15.08
C HIS A 171 19.87 4.05 15.40
N TRP A 172 18.81 4.34 14.62
CA TRP A 172 17.45 3.86 14.91
C TRP A 172 17.07 2.50 14.29
N TRP A 173 18.04 1.73 13.78
CA TRP A 173 17.78 0.38 13.28
C TRP A 173 18.97 -0.56 13.55
N GLN A 174 18.86 -1.43 14.55
CA GLN A 174 19.67 -2.65 14.69
C GLN A 174 18.89 -3.70 15.51
N PHE A 175 18.17 -4.60 14.83
CA PHE A 175 17.85 -5.97 15.26
C PHE A 175 17.70 -6.79 13.96
N GLY A 176 18.30 -7.96 13.75
CA GLY A 176 19.10 -8.82 14.63
C GLY A 176 20.06 -9.73 13.83
N ARG A 177 20.97 -10.36 14.57
CA ARG A 177 21.76 -11.53 14.16
C ARG A 177 21.24 -12.74 14.91
#